data_AF-M7NR19-F1
#
_entry.id   AF-M7NR19-F1
#
_cell.length_a   1.000
_cell.length_b   1.000
_cell.length_c   1.000
_cell.angle_alpha   90.00
_cell.angle_beta   90.00
_cell.angle_gamma   90.00
#
_symmetry.space_group_name_H-M   'P 1'
#
loop_
_entity.id
_entity.type
_entity.pdbx_description
1 polymer ?
#
loop_
_entity_poly.entity_id
_entity_poly.type
_entity_poly.pdbx_seq_one_letter_code
_entity_poly.pdbx_strand_id
1 'polypeptide(L)' 'MIPHDENPAGFYANRTFSIINMVQHVVAFWDGKSSGTQDLLNYARQKGKQVKIKYF' A
#
# COMPACT_ATOMS: atom_id res chain seq x y z
N MET A 1 -8.12 -13.45 -17.09
CA MET A 1 -7.71 -13.78 -15.70
C MET A 1 -6.29 -14.30 -15.81
N ILE A 2 -5.30 -13.46 -15.47
CA ILE A 2 -3.88 -13.84 -15.56
C ILE A 2 -3.47 -14.33 -14.16
N PRO A 3 -2.81 -15.49 -14.02
CA PRO A 3 -2.43 -16.03 -12.71
C PRO A 3 -1.38 -15.12 -12.06
N HIS A 4 -1.52 -14.93 -10.75
CA HIS A 4 -0.86 -13.86 -10.00
C HIS A 4 0.42 -14.32 -9.28
N ASP A 5 1.09 -15.33 -9.79
CA ASP A 5 2.31 -15.92 -9.21
C ASP A 5 3.35 -15.94 -10.33
N GLU A 6 4.20 -14.91 -10.46
CA GLU A 6 5.66 -15.11 -10.41
C GLU A 6 6.43 -13.76 -10.48
N ASN A 7 5.78 -12.64 -10.15
CA ASN A 7 6.49 -11.36 -9.99
C ASN A 7 6.73 -11.10 -8.49
N PRO A 8 7.99 -11.14 -7.99
CA PRO A 8 8.26 -10.84 -6.59
C PRO A 8 7.71 -9.47 -6.16
N ALA A 9 7.67 -8.47 -7.05
CA ALA A 9 7.02 -7.19 -6.78
C ALA A 9 5.49 -7.31 -6.61
N GLY A 10 4.84 -8.20 -7.35
CA GLY A 10 3.40 -8.48 -7.24
C GLY A 10 3.03 -9.24 -5.97
N PHE A 11 3.88 -10.16 -5.51
CA PHE A 11 3.66 -10.93 -4.29
C PHE A 11 3.66 -10.03 -3.04
N TYR A 12 4.63 -9.12 -2.92
CA TYR A 12 4.67 -8.15 -1.80
C TYR A 12 3.54 -7.12 -1.87
N ALA A 13 3.17 -6.69 -3.08
CA ALA A 13 2.03 -5.80 -3.28
C ALA A 13 0.74 -6.47 -2.78
N ASN A 14 0.48 -7.72 -3.18
CA ASN A 14 -0.68 -8.50 -2.75
C ASN A 14 -0.76 -8.60 -1.22
N ARG A 15 0.35 -8.94 -0.55
CA ARG A 15 0.38 -8.99 0.92
C ARG A 15 0.09 -7.62 1.55
N THR A 16 0.66 -6.54 1.02
CA THR A 16 0.48 -5.19 1.57
C THR A 16 -0.95 -4.70 1.40
N PHE A 17 -1.58 -4.97 0.25
CA PHE A 17 -2.99 -4.69 0.02
C PHE A 17 -3.89 -5.46 0.99
N SER A 18 -3.59 -6.75 1.26
CA SER A 18 -4.31 -7.52 2.27
C SER A 18 -4.18 -6.88 3.66
N ILE A 19 -2.98 -6.46 4.05
CA ILE A 19 -2.77 -5.76 5.33
C ILE A 19 -3.60 -4.48 5.41
N ILE A 20 -3.58 -3.65 4.35
CA ILE A 20 -4.36 -2.40 4.31
C ILE A 20 -5.86 -2.66 4.48
N ASN A 21 -6.39 -3.74 3.90
CA ASN A 21 -7.80 -4.09 4.04
C ASN A 21 -8.17 -4.49 5.49
N MET A 22 -7.26 -5.14 6.22
CA MET A 22 -7.49 -5.65 7.57
C MET A 22 -7.38 -4.58 8.67
N VAL A 23 -6.72 -3.45 8.40
CA VAL A 23 -6.50 -2.39 9.39
C VAL A 23 -7.48 -1.23 9.22
N GLN A 24 -7.62 -0.39 10.24
CA GLN A 24 -8.39 0.87 10.17
C GLN A 24 -7.49 2.09 9.94
N HIS A 25 -6.22 1.98 10.35
CA HIS A 25 -5.24 3.06 10.30
C HIS A 25 -3.95 2.59 9.62
N VAL A 26 -3.40 3.42 8.73
CA VAL A 26 -2.12 3.21 8.05
C VAL A 26 -1.17 4.36 8.37
N VAL A 27 0.01 4.05 8.90
CA VAL A 27 1.09 5.02 9.11
C VAL A 27 2.20 4.73 8.13
N ALA A 28 2.56 5.71 7.31
CA ALA A 28 3.64 5.59 6.33
C ALA A 28 4.76 6.57 6.63
N PHE A 29 5.98 6.06 6.68
CA PHE A 29 7.20 6.87 6.60
C PHE A 29 7.57 6.94 5.13
N TRP A 30 7.57 8.13 4.55
CA TRP A 30 7.73 8.28 3.10
C TRP A 30 8.47 9.56 2.74
N ASP A 31 9.39 9.46 1.80
CA ASP A 31 10.21 10.58 1.28
C ASP A 31 9.47 11.45 0.25
N GLY A 32 8.23 11.07 -0.12
CA GLY A 32 7.43 11.77 -1.13
C GLY A 32 7.78 11.42 -2.57
N LYS A 33 8.71 10.49 -2.82
CA LYS A 33 9.23 10.19 -4.18
C LYS A 33 8.87 8.80 -4.68
N SER A 34 8.78 7.80 -3.79
CA SER A 34 8.42 6.43 -4.20
C SER A 34 6.98 6.33 -4.70
N SER A 35 6.81 6.07 -6.02
CA SER A 35 5.51 5.89 -6.67
C SER A 35 4.74 4.68 -6.11
N GLY A 36 5.42 3.57 -5.83
CA GLY A 36 4.77 2.40 -5.23
C GLY A 36 4.19 2.68 -3.83
N THR A 37 4.89 3.49 -3.02
CA THR A 37 4.36 3.93 -1.73
C THR A 37 3.18 4.88 -1.92
N GLN A 38 3.24 5.78 -2.90
CA GLN A 38 2.12 6.65 -3.24
C GLN A 38 0.87 5.86 -3.64
N ASP A 39 1.01 4.81 -4.46
CA ASP A 39 -0.09 3.96 -4.89
C ASP A 39 -0.74 3.22 -3.72
N LEU A 40 0.07 2.69 -2.80
CA LEU A 40 -0.42 2.06 -1.57
C LEU A 40 -1.17 3.04 -0.65
N LEU A 41 -0.64 4.26 -0.51
CA LEU A 41 -1.29 5.32 0.26
C LEU A 41 -2.62 5.75 -0.36
N ASN A 42 -2.66 5.85 -1.69
CA ASN A 42 -3.89 6.16 -2.43
C ASN A 42 -4.92 5.04 -2.28
N TYR A 43 -4.49 3.78 -2.38
CA TYR A 43 -5.36 2.63 -2.13
C TYR A 43 -5.95 2.65 -0.72
N ALA A 44 -5.13 2.91 0.30
CA ALA A 44 -5.61 3.02 1.68
C ALA A 44 -6.67 4.12 1.85
N ARG A 45 -6.45 5.30 1.24
CA ARG A 45 -7.43 6.41 1.23
C ARG A 45 -8.73 6.03 0.52
N GLN A 46 -8.64 5.37 -0.64
CA GLN A 46 -9.81 4.90 -1.38
C GLN A 46 -10.63 3.88 -0.58
N LYS A 47 -10.00 3.09 0.28
CA LYS A 47 -10.66 2.17 1.22
C LYS A 47 -11.18 2.84 2.49
N GLY A 48 -11.16 4.17 2.56
CA GLY A 48 -11.65 4.95 3.70
C GLY A 48 -10.79 4.77 4.96
N LYS A 49 -9.54 4.32 4.82
CA LYS A 49 -8.64 4.14 5.96
C LYS A 49 -8.08 5.48 6.41
N GLN A 50 -7.82 5.61 7.72
CA GLN A 50 -7.11 6.77 8.24
C GLN A 50 -5.63 6.65 7.87
N VAL A 51 -5.09 7.64 7.18
CA VAL A 51 -3.69 7.62 6.71
C VAL A 51 -2.90 8.76 7.36
N LYS A 52 -1.81 8.42 8.04
CA LYS A 52 -0.85 9.40 8.58
C LYS A 52 0.50 9.23 7.91
N ILE A 53 1.03 10.30 7.33
CA ILE A 53 2.33 10.31 6.66
C ILE A 53 3.33 11.04 7.53
N LYS A 54 4.50 10.43 7.74
CA LYS A 54 5.67 11.07 8.33
C LYS A 54 6.77 11.17 7.27
N TYR A 55 7.01 12.40 6.82
CA TYR A 55 8.10 12.68 5.89
C TYR A 55 9.46 12.63 6.59
N PHE A 56 10.47 12.19 5.86
CA PHE A 56 11.88 12.19 6.24
C PHE A 56 12.77 12.41 5.01
#